data_AF-A0A7C3ERR6-F1
#
_entry.id   AF-A0A7C3ERR6-F1
#
_cell.length_a   1.000
_cell.length_b   1.000
_cell.length_c   1.000
_cell.angle_alpha   90.00
_cell.angle_beta   90.00
_cell.angle_gamma   90.00
#
_symmetry.space_group_name_H-M   'P 1'
#
loop_
_entity.id
_entity.type
_entity.pdbx_description
1 polymer ?
#
loop_
_entity_poly.entity_id
_entity_poly.type
_entity_poly.pdbx_seq_one_letter_code
_entity_poly.pdbx_strand_id
1 'polypeptide(L)'
;MKKGILFLLVLAFSILLMEGFQCSSPEKTTAKLAIKSGEYLKAKTTIQKELAKNPKDVESLFILAEAHQNLGEYYEAGNVILEAEKNATRNEEKEQIKVFKANLATNCDEKSRYYYNNYLQSQNLKALDSSILLIETGLKLRPERPDFWMIKGLALENKRDTSGAIECYEKFSELMKPELLLAKQKKITLNMPMKEVLKKLEINPERTIPYIVESDTLHIDVIKYGMAPAFLYSIKTPKDKDFMLMGWDVAPPMTWIPQEILVPKEISIRPYLKLVLLYGLTNKLDKAIENINKIFILDPKNETAKDLLLNLYQIQGKTEDAIKYVVTLIEENPNNATYYSILGNLYLQIQDYAKAIDSYNKALKIDPNDLQAIRNLGPAYKNIFVLKQRKQKELRQNDPNIQEITPDMVETLKTSMRYFEKAVSMEEYKNDFDAIADLMEIYTALSENEKIDPLIKKLESLENTIPNDKKYDYYNRMVKIFDRLGNQERFNYYQEQFNKQYK
;
A
#
# COMPACT_ATOMS: atom_id res chain seq x y z
N MET A 1 -16.39 11.02 -1.61
CA MET A 1 -17.86 10.93 -1.75
C MET A 1 -18.19 10.25 -3.07
N LYS A 2 -18.41 8.94 -3.05
CA LYS A 2 -18.97 8.18 -4.17
C LYS A 2 -20.41 7.84 -3.78
N LYS A 3 -21.39 8.51 -4.40
CA LYS A 3 -22.82 8.22 -4.24
C LYS A 3 -23.10 6.86 -4.89
N GLY A 4 -23.96 6.09 -4.25
CA GLY A 4 -24.17 4.68 -4.57
C GLY A 4 -24.81 4.42 -5.91
N ILE A 5 -24.77 3.15 -6.31
CA ILE A 5 -25.84 2.38 -6.94
C ILE A 5 -25.39 0.91 -6.88
N LEU A 6 -26.02 0.14 -6.00
CA LEU A 6 -26.38 -1.26 -6.27
C LEU A 6 -27.90 -1.37 -6.06
N PHE A 7 -28.64 -0.46 -6.69
CA PHE A 7 -30.10 -0.47 -6.64
C PHE A 7 -30.62 -1.06 -7.96
N LEU A 8 -30.88 -2.37 -7.94
CA LEU A 8 -31.92 -3.10 -8.68
C LEU A 8 -31.52 -4.58 -8.84
N LEU A 9 -31.53 -5.34 -7.73
CA LEU A 9 -31.87 -6.78 -7.73
C LEU A 9 -31.98 -7.42 -6.33
N VAL A 10 -32.19 -6.65 -5.25
CA VAL A 10 -32.33 -7.22 -3.89
C VAL A 10 -33.79 -7.18 -3.36
N LEU A 11 -34.72 -6.53 -4.05
CA LEU A 11 -36.04 -6.23 -3.48
C LEU A 11 -37.21 -7.15 -3.89
N ALA A 12 -37.00 -8.27 -4.57
CA ALA A 12 -38.14 -9.09 -4.99
C ALA A 12 -37.86 -10.58 -5.17
N PHE A 13 -37.22 -11.29 -4.22
CA PHE A 13 -37.25 -12.77 -4.29
C PHE A 13 -37.14 -13.51 -2.94
N SER A 14 -37.47 -12.89 -1.80
CA SER A 14 -37.77 -13.64 -0.56
C SER A 14 -39.23 -14.11 -0.47
N ILE A 15 -40.10 -13.71 -1.42
CA ILE A 15 -41.56 -13.80 -1.26
C ILE A 15 -42.18 -15.09 -1.83
N LEU A 16 -41.43 -15.93 -2.58
CA LEU A 16 -42.03 -17.00 -3.40
C LEU A 16 -41.61 -18.45 -3.10
N LEU A 17 -41.02 -18.75 -1.93
CA LEU A 17 -40.62 -20.13 -1.58
C LEU A 17 -41.34 -20.73 -0.35
N MET A 18 -42.50 -20.20 0.05
CA MET A 18 -43.22 -20.66 1.25
C MET A 18 -44.31 -21.73 1.00
N GLU A 19 -44.40 -22.35 -0.18
CA GLU A 19 -45.51 -23.29 -0.48
C GLU A 19 -45.28 -24.74 0.01
N GLY A 20 -44.21 -25.02 0.75
CA GLY A 20 -43.83 -26.38 1.19
C GLY A 20 -44.18 -26.79 2.63
N PHE A 21 -45.07 -26.10 3.35
CA PHE A 21 -45.34 -26.41 4.77
C PHE A 21 -46.85 -26.52 5.06
N GLN A 22 -47.44 -27.70 4.83
CA GLN A 22 -48.78 -28.01 5.33
C GLN A 22 -48.67 -28.43 6.81
N CYS A 23 -49.41 -27.72 7.68
CA CYS A 23 -49.40 -27.72 9.16
C CYS A 23 -48.36 -26.79 9.85
N SER A 24 -48.38 -25.49 9.54
CA SER A 24 -47.74 -24.47 10.40
C SER A 24 -48.61 -24.16 11.63
N SER A 25 -47.99 -24.03 12.81
CA SER A 25 -48.70 -23.58 14.01
C SER A 25 -49.32 -22.18 13.82
N PRO A 26 -50.36 -21.82 14.59
CA PRO A 26 -50.97 -20.49 14.53
C PRO A 26 -49.95 -19.36 14.71
N GLU A 27 -48.97 -19.55 15.60
CA GLU A 27 -47.88 -18.61 15.86
C GLU A 27 -46.96 -18.43 14.65
N LYS A 28 -46.54 -19.52 13.99
CA LYS A 28 -45.76 -19.45 12.75
C LYS A 28 -46.51 -18.72 11.64
N THR A 29 -47.79 -19.05 11.47
CA THR A 29 -48.67 -18.43 10.46
C THR A 29 -48.83 -16.94 10.72
N THR A 30 -49.08 -16.56 11.97
CA THR A 30 -49.20 -15.17 12.40
C THR A 30 -47.89 -14.40 12.21
N ALA A 31 -46.76 -15.01 12.53
CA ALA A 31 -45.44 -14.39 12.34
C ALA A 31 -45.12 -14.15 10.86
N LYS A 32 -45.40 -15.14 9.98
CA LYS A 32 -45.23 -14.99 8.52
C LYS A 32 -46.10 -13.86 7.96
N LEU A 33 -47.36 -13.76 8.39
CA LEU A 33 -48.25 -12.65 8.00
C LEU A 33 -47.72 -11.31 8.51
N ALA A 34 -47.24 -11.25 9.75
CA ALA A 34 -46.64 -10.05 10.32
C ALA A 34 -45.39 -9.59 9.52
N ILE A 35 -44.54 -10.52 9.07
CA ILE A 35 -43.41 -10.17 8.16
C ILE A 35 -43.93 -9.57 6.86
N LYS A 36 -44.92 -10.20 6.22
CA LYS A 36 -45.51 -9.69 4.96
C LYS A 36 -46.12 -8.30 5.11
N SER A 37 -46.68 -7.99 6.28
CA SER A 37 -47.26 -6.68 6.61
C SER A 37 -46.23 -5.65 7.12
N GLY A 38 -44.95 -6.00 7.21
CA GLY A 38 -43.92 -5.11 7.76
C GLY A 38 -43.94 -4.96 9.29
N GLU A 39 -44.73 -5.76 10.00
CA GLU A 39 -44.86 -5.77 11.46
C GLU A 39 -43.76 -6.64 12.12
N TYR A 40 -42.49 -6.34 11.85
CA TYR A 40 -41.36 -7.22 12.21
C TYR A 40 -41.19 -7.47 13.71
N LEU A 41 -41.47 -6.46 14.56
CA LEU A 41 -41.42 -6.64 16.02
C LEU A 41 -42.49 -7.62 16.51
N LYS A 42 -43.69 -7.58 15.91
CA LYS A 42 -44.76 -8.54 16.19
C LYS A 42 -44.38 -9.94 15.69
N ALA A 43 -43.79 -10.04 14.50
CA ALA A 43 -43.28 -11.32 13.99
C ALA A 43 -42.25 -11.94 14.96
N LYS A 44 -41.25 -11.16 15.37
CA LYS A 44 -40.21 -11.56 16.34
C LYS A 44 -40.80 -12.03 17.66
N THR A 45 -41.65 -11.23 18.29
CA THR A 45 -42.26 -11.58 19.59
C THR A 45 -43.20 -12.77 19.50
N THR A 46 -43.91 -12.94 18.37
CA THR A 46 -44.81 -14.08 18.15
C THR A 46 -44.02 -15.36 17.97
N ILE A 47 -43.00 -15.36 17.12
CA ILE A 47 -42.23 -16.57 16.80
C ILE A 47 -41.36 -17.03 17.98
N GLN A 48 -40.92 -16.11 18.83
CA GLN A 48 -40.19 -16.45 20.07
C GLN A 48 -41.03 -17.32 21.02
N LYS A 49 -42.35 -17.18 21.03
CA LYS A 49 -43.24 -18.06 21.82
C LYS A 49 -43.21 -19.50 21.32
N GLU A 50 -43.05 -19.68 20.01
CA GLU A 50 -42.93 -21.01 19.41
C GLU A 50 -41.56 -21.63 19.69
N LEU A 51 -40.50 -20.83 19.55
CA LEU A 51 -39.14 -21.26 19.88
C LEU A 51 -38.94 -21.59 21.35
N ALA A 52 -39.71 -20.98 22.26
CA ALA A 52 -39.71 -21.36 23.67
C ALA A 52 -40.21 -22.81 23.88
N LYS A 53 -41.10 -23.31 23.01
CA LYS A 53 -41.60 -24.70 23.04
C LYS A 53 -40.65 -25.64 22.31
N ASN A 54 -40.14 -25.22 21.15
CA ASN A 54 -39.21 -26.00 20.33
C ASN A 54 -38.04 -25.12 19.84
N PRO A 55 -36.95 -25.01 20.62
CA PRO A 55 -35.83 -24.11 20.28
C PRO A 55 -35.07 -24.47 19.00
N LYS A 56 -35.23 -25.70 18.50
CA LYS A 56 -34.52 -26.22 17.32
C LYS A 56 -35.37 -26.21 16.06
N ASP A 57 -36.59 -25.67 16.12
CA ASP A 57 -37.49 -25.60 14.97
C ASP A 57 -36.91 -24.67 13.90
N VAL A 58 -36.40 -25.27 12.82
CA VAL A 58 -35.65 -24.58 11.75
C VAL A 58 -36.49 -23.50 11.09
N GLU A 59 -37.78 -23.76 10.84
CA GLU A 59 -38.71 -22.81 10.24
C GLU A 59 -38.92 -21.59 11.14
N SER A 60 -39.10 -21.79 12.45
CA SER A 60 -39.25 -20.70 13.42
C SER A 60 -37.96 -19.90 13.59
N LEU A 61 -36.80 -20.57 13.59
CA LEU A 61 -35.50 -19.90 13.60
C LEU A 61 -35.31 -19.05 12.34
N PHE A 62 -35.69 -19.56 11.17
CA PHE A 62 -35.63 -18.81 9.92
C PHE A 62 -36.52 -17.55 9.96
N ILE A 63 -37.78 -17.68 10.38
CA ILE A 63 -38.70 -16.54 10.54
C ILE A 63 -38.15 -15.52 11.55
N LEU A 64 -37.54 -15.99 12.64
CA LEU A 64 -36.92 -15.11 13.63
C LEU A 64 -35.71 -14.36 13.04
N ALA A 65 -34.86 -15.04 12.27
CA ALA A 65 -33.73 -14.42 11.59
C ALA A 65 -34.19 -13.35 10.59
N GLU A 66 -35.25 -13.61 9.83
CA GLU A 66 -35.85 -12.65 8.89
C GLU A 66 -36.41 -11.42 9.63
N ALA A 67 -37.09 -11.62 10.76
CA ALA A 67 -37.56 -10.51 11.59
C ALA A 67 -36.40 -9.66 12.14
N HIS A 68 -35.34 -10.30 12.64
CA HIS A 68 -34.12 -9.59 13.09
C HIS A 68 -33.48 -8.78 11.96
N GLN A 69 -33.32 -9.37 10.77
CA GLN A 69 -32.74 -8.68 9.62
C GLN A 69 -33.53 -7.42 9.25
N ASN A 70 -34.85 -7.52 9.19
CA ASN A 70 -35.72 -6.39 8.84
C ASN A 70 -35.80 -5.31 9.93
N LEU A 71 -35.53 -5.67 11.18
CA LEU A 71 -35.34 -4.71 12.28
C LEU A 71 -33.94 -4.04 12.28
N GLY A 72 -33.04 -4.47 11.40
CA GLY A 72 -31.65 -4.00 11.37
C GLY A 72 -30.76 -4.65 12.43
N GLU A 73 -31.22 -5.71 13.08
CA GLU A 73 -30.52 -6.47 14.12
C GLU A 73 -29.63 -7.56 13.47
N TYR A 74 -28.71 -7.15 12.58
CA TYR A 74 -27.93 -8.06 11.73
C TYR A 74 -27.13 -9.13 12.49
N TYR A 75 -26.51 -8.73 13.60
CA TYR A 75 -25.74 -9.65 14.43
C TYR A 75 -26.61 -10.81 14.96
N GLU A 76 -27.82 -10.48 15.43
CA GLU A 76 -28.77 -11.48 15.91
C GLU A 76 -29.35 -12.31 14.78
N ALA A 77 -29.68 -11.70 13.64
CA ALA A 77 -30.09 -12.43 12.45
C ALA A 77 -29.04 -13.47 12.05
N GLY A 78 -27.75 -13.09 12.12
CA GLY A 78 -26.63 -13.98 11.83
C GLY A 78 -26.51 -15.14 12.81
N ASN A 79 -26.61 -14.88 14.12
CA ASN A 79 -26.54 -15.95 15.12
C ASN A 79 -27.73 -16.93 14.99
N VAL A 80 -28.94 -16.41 14.78
CA VAL A 80 -30.15 -17.22 14.66
C VAL A 80 -30.12 -18.08 13.40
N ILE A 81 -29.69 -17.54 12.25
CA ILE A 81 -29.63 -18.35 11.02
C ILE A 81 -28.54 -19.43 11.09
N LEU A 82 -27.42 -19.18 11.77
CA LEU A 82 -26.41 -20.21 12.01
C LEU A 82 -26.92 -21.31 12.92
N GLU A 83 -27.80 -20.98 13.88
CA GLU A 83 -28.48 -22.00 14.68
C GLU A 83 -29.51 -22.78 13.85
N ALA A 84 -30.24 -22.12 12.94
CA ALA A 84 -31.11 -22.79 11.98
C ALA A 84 -30.32 -23.79 11.12
N GLU A 85 -29.13 -23.40 10.64
CA GLU A 85 -28.24 -24.22 9.82
C GLU A 85 -27.81 -25.51 10.53
N LYS A 86 -27.44 -25.42 11.82
CA LYS A 86 -27.05 -26.59 12.61
C LYS A 86 -28.19 -27.61 12.78
N ASN A 87 -29.43 -27.13 12.81
CA ASN A 87 -30.61 -27.97 13.03
C ASN A 87 -31.28 -28.40 11.71
N ALA A 88 -30.85 -27.86 10.56
CA ALA A 88 -31.42 -28.16 9.25
C ALA A 88 -31.07 -29.59 8.78
N THR A 89 -32.10 -30.38 8.50
CA THR A 89 -31.94 -31.77 8.03
C THR A 89 -32.40 -31.93 6.59
N ARG A 90 -33.40 -31.16 6.16
CA ARG A 90 -33.97 -31.23 4.81
C ARG A 90 -33.18 -30.39 3.81
N ASN A 91 -33.10 -30.85 2.57
CA ASN A 91 -32.38 -30.12 1.52
C ASN A 91 -33.00 -28.75 1.24
N GLU A 92 -34.34 -28.65 1.26
CA GLU A 92 -35.04 -27.38 1.07
C GLU A 92 -34.68 -26.34 2.15
N GLU A 93 -34.60 -26.76 3.41
CA GLU A 93 -34.17 -25.90 4.52
C GLU A 93 -32.73 -25.41 4.31
N LYS A 94 -31.83 -26.33 3.95
CA LYS A 94 -30.41 -26.01 3.71
C LYS A 94 -30.26 -25.01 2.58
N GLU A 95 -30.99 -25.17 1.47
CA GLU A 95 -30.96 -24.22 0.36
C GLU A 95 -31.54 -22.86 0.73
N GLN A 96 -32.67 -22.81 1.46
CA GLN A 96 -33.24 -21.54 1.94
C GLN A 96 -32.26 -20.80 2.87
N ILE A 97 -31.64 -21.52 3.81
CA ILE A 97 -30.62 -20.97 4.72
C ILE A 97 -29.40 -20.49 3.95
N LYS A 98 -28.93 -21.25 2.97
CA LYS A 98 -27.80 -20.88 2.10
C LYS A 98 -28.05 -19.54 1.41
N VAL A 99 -29.24 -19.38 0.80
CA VAL A 99 -29.68 -18.13 0.14
C VAL A 99 -29.82 -16.99 1.14
N PHE A 100 -30.44 -17.23 2.30
CA PHE A 100 -30.58 -16.20 3.32
C PHE A 100 -29.23 -15.70 3.83
N LYS A 101 -28.28 -16.61 4.13
CA LYS A 101 -26.93 -16.24 4.57
C LYS A 101 -26.20 -15.39 3.52
N ALA A 102 -26.38 -15.68 2.22
CA ALA A 102 -25.80 -14.90 1.12
C ALA A 102 -26.28 -13.45 1.14
N ASN A 103 -27.61 -13.29 1.22
CA ASN A 103 -28.26 -11.99 1.23
C ASN A 103 -27.91 -11.20 2.49
N LEU A 104 -27.92 -11.87 3.65
CA LEU A 104 -27.56 -11.26 4.92
C LEU A 104 -26.10 -10.80 4.93
N ALA A 105 -25.17 -11.62 4.44
CA ALA A 105 -23.77 -11.23 4.31
C ALA A 105 -23.58 -10.03 3.36
N THR A 106 -24.29 -9.98 2.24
CA THR A 106 -24.26 -8.84 1.32
C THR A 106 -24.76 -7.56 2.00
N ASN A 107 -25.86 -7.63 2.74
CA ASN A 107 -26.37 -6.50 3.54
C ASN A 107 -25.36 -6.05 4.61
N CYS A 108 -24.69 -7.00 5.28
CA CYS A 108 -23.63 -6.70 6.24
C CYS A 108 -22.46 -5.97 5.58
N ASP A 109 -22.03 -6.40 4.39
CA ASP A 109 -20.97 -5.75 3.62
C ASP A 109 -21.33 -4.29 3.29
N GLU A 110 -22.47 -4.07 2.63
CA GLU A 110 -22.93 -2.73 2.24
C GLU A 110 -23.05 -1.77 3.45
N LYS A 111 -23.69 -2.23 4.52
CA LYS A 111 -23.85 -1.42 5.74
C LYS A 111 -22.53 -1.20 6.44
N SER A 112 -21.63 -2.19 6.47
CA SER A 112 -20.32 -2.01 7.10
C SER A 112 -19.51 -0.92 6.40
N ARG A 113 -19.55 -0.86 5.05
CA ARG A 113 -18.91 0.20 4.25
C ARG A 113 -19.55 1.56 4.49
N TYR A 114 -20.88 1.61 4.59
CA TYR A 114 -21.58 2.84 4.94
C TYR A 114 -21.10 3.42 6.29
N TYR A 115 -21.08 2.59 7.34
CA TYR A 115 -20.63 3.02 8.66
C TYR A 115 -19.13 3.35 8.70
N TYR A 116 -18.29 2.60 7.99
CA TYR A 116 -16.87 2.90 7.86
C TYR A 116 -16.64 4.26 7.17
N ASN A 117 -17.36 4.52 6.08
CA ASN A 117 -17.28 5.81 5.38
C ASN A 117 -17.80 6.97 6.24
N ASN A 118 -18.84 6.75 7.05
CA ASN A 118 -19.30 7.73 8.03
C ASN A 118 -18.19 8.03 9.05
N TYR A 119 -17.52 7.01 9.57
CA TYR A 119 -16.37 7.19 10.45
C TYR A 119 -15.26 8.01 9.77
N LEU A 120 -14.88 7.71 8.53
CA LEU A 120 -13.84 8.47 7.82
C LEU A 120 -14.18 9.97 7.69
N GLN A 121 -15.47 10.31 7.58
CA GLN A 121 -15.93 11.69 7.45
C GLN A 121 -16.09 12.41 8.79
N SER A 122 -16.60 11.71 9.81
CA SER A 122 -17.02 12.33 11.09
C SER A 122 -16.09 12.03 12.26
N GLN A 123 -15.16 11.09 12.11
CA GLN A 123 -14.36 10.50 13.20
C GLN A 123 -15.22 9.89 14.33
N ASN A 124 -16.49 9.55 14.05
CA ASN A 124 -17.39 8.94 15.02
C ASN A 124 -17.02 7.47 15.30
N LEU A 125 -16.43 7.20 16.46
CA LEU A 125 -16.01 5.86 16.86
C LEU A 125 -17.16 4.86 16.96
N LYS A 126 -18.39 5.28 17.28
CA LYS A 126 -19.56 4.38 17.28
C LYS A 126 -19.89 3.86 15.89
N ALA A 127 -19.67 4.69 14.86
CA ALA A 127 -19.83 4.25 13.47
C ALA A 127 -18.75 3.21 13.12
N LEU A 128 -17.51 3.41 13.56
CA LEU A 128 -16.45 2.40 13.38
C LEU A 128 -16.79 1.08 14.07
N ASP A 129 -17.29 1.12 15.32
CA ASP A 129 -17.71 -0.09 16.06
C ASP A 129 -18.87 -0.81 15.35
N SER A 130 -19.84 -0.05 14.84
CA SER A 130 -20.97 -0.59 14.07
C SER A 130 -20.49 -1.27 12.78
N SER A 131 -19.49 -0.69 12.11
CA SER A 131 -18.86 -1.27 10.93
C SER A 131 -18.20 -2.62 11.26
N ILE A 132 -17.39 -2.66 12.32
CA ILE A 132 -16.71 -3.89 12.77
C ILE A 132 -17.71 -4.99 13.10
N LEU A 133 -18.77 -4.69 13.87
CA LEU A 133 -19.80 -5.67 14.23
C LEU A 133 -20.47 -6.30 13.00
N LEU A 134 -20.76 -5.49 11.98
CA LEU A 134 -21.35 -5.97 10.72
C LEU A 134 -20.36 -6.83 9.93
N ILE A 135 -19.08 -6.45 9.88
CA ILE A 135 -18.03 -7.24 9.23
C ILE A 135 -17.88 -8.60 9.92
N GLU A 136 -17.86 -8.62 11.25
CA GLU A 136 -17.76 -9.86 12.02
C GLU A 136 -18.97 -10.76 11.83
N THR A 137 -20.16 -10.16 11.73
CA THR A 137 -21.38 -10.90 11.36
C THR A 137 -21.25 -11.49 9.96
N GLY A 138 -20.79 -10.71 8.98
CA GLY A 138 -20.53 -11.17 7.62
C GLY A 138 -19.52 -12.31 7.57
N LEU A 139 -18.41 -12.21 8.29
CA LEU A 139 -17.37 -13.25 8.39
C LEU A 139 -17.87 -14.54 9.04
N LYS A 140 -18.80 -14.48 9.99
CA LYS A 140 -19.44 -15.71 10.53
C LYS A 140 -20.28 -16.42 9.47
N LEU A 141 -20.88 -15.67 8.54
CA LEU A 141 -21.78 -16.21 7.51
C LEU A 141 -21.04 -16.65 6.24
N ARG A 142 -19.94 -15.94 5.91
CA ARG A 142 -19.11 -16.07 4.71
C ARG A 142 -17.63 -15.82 5.06
N PRO A 143 -16.97 -16.70 5.82
CA PRO A 143 -15.55 -16.55 6.16
C PRO A 143 -14.62 -16.56 4.93
N GLU A 144 -15.08 -17.14 3.83
CA GLU A 144 -14.39 -17.25 2.55
C GLU A 144 -14.36 -15.95 1.73
N ARG A 145 -15.07 -14.89 2.16
CA ARG A 145 -15.11 -13.60 1.45
C ARG A 145 -13.91 -12.72 1.82
N PRO A 146 -12.93 -12.49 0.91
CA PRO A 146 -11.71 -11.76 1.24
C PRO A 146 -11.97 -10.30 1.63
N ASP A 147 -12.97 -9.68 1.01
CA ASP A 147 -13.29 -8.26 1.18
C ASP A 147 -13.69 -7.89 2.61
N PHE A 148 -14.32 -8.79 3.36
CA PHE A 148 -14.56 -8.57 4.80
C PHE A 148 -13.25 -8.44 5.59
N TRP A 149 -12.27 -9.30 5.31
CA TRP A 149 -10.95 -9.24 5.95
C TRP A 149 -10.22 -7.95 5.61
N MET A 150 -10.31 -7.49 4.37
CA MET A 150 -9.76 -6.17 3.98
C MET A 150 -10.38 -5.04 4.80
N ILE A 151 -11.70 -4.95 4.89
CA ILE A 151 -12.37 -3.84 5.61
C ILE A 151 -12.11 -3.96 7.11
N LYS A 152 -12.09 -5.18 7.67
CA LYS A 152 -11.73 -5.39 9.08
C LYS A 152 -10.33 -4.89 9.38
N GLY A 153 -9.35 -5.22 8.53
CA GLY A 153 -7.98 -4.74 8.68
C GLY A 153 -7.91 -3.21 8.66
N LEU A 154 -8.62 -2.58 7.75
CA LEU A 154 -8.70 -1.11 7.67
C LEU A 154 -9.33 -0.50 8.93
N ALA A 155 -10.38 -1.12 9.48
CA ALA A 155 -11.02 -0.66 10.70
C ALA A 155 -10.09 -0.81 11.92
N LEU A 156 -9.35 -1.92 12.02
CA LEU A 156 -8.40 -2.17 13.10
C LEU A 156 -7.18 -1.23 13.06
N GLU A 157 -6.68 -0.87 11.87
CA GLU A 157 -5.67 0.20 11.74
C GLU A 157 -6.16 1.51 12.38
N ASN A 158 -7.42 1.88 12.17
CA ASN A 158 -8.01 3.10 12.75
C ASN A 158 -8.22 2.98 14.27
N LYS A 159 -8.33 1.75 14.81
CA LYS A 159 -8.29 1.46 16.24
C LYS A 159 -6.86 1.35 16.81
N ARG A 160 -5.83 1.54 15.97
CA ARG A 160 -4.41 1.35 16.29
C ARG A 160 -4.05 -0.10 16.67
N ASP A 161 -4.90 -1.07 16.34
CA ASP A 161 -4.58 -2.49 16.48
C ASP A 161 -3.81 -2.98 15.25
N THR A 162 -2.49 -2.77 15.29
CA THR A 162 -1.59 -3.15 14.21
C THR A 162 -1.52 -4.67 14.02
N SER A 163 -1.52 -5.43 15.12
CA SER A 163 -1.50 -6.90 15.10
C SER A 163 -2.71 -7.49 14.40
N GLY A 164 -3.92 -7.09 14.83
CA GLY A 164 -5.16 -7.58 14.25
C GLY A 164 -5.32 -7.12 12.80
N ALA A 165 -4.84 -5.93 12.44
CA ALA A 165 -4.83 -5.49 11.05
C ALA A 165 -3.94 -6.36 10.16
N ILE A 166 -2.73 -6.71 10.61
CA ILE A 166 -1.83 -7.62 9.89
C ILE A 166 -2.49 -8.98 9.71
N GLU A 167 -3.07 -9.56 10.77
CA GLU A 167 -3.76 -10.85 10.70
C GLU A 167 -4.88 -10.83 9.64
N CYS A 168 -5.68 -9.76 9.62
CA CYS A 168 -6.74 -9.62 8.63
C CYS A 168 -6.20 -9.57 7.20
N TYR A 169 -5.13 -8.82 6.94
CA TYR A 169 -4.55 -8.75 5.60
C TYR A 169 -3.82 -10.03 5.20
N GLU A 170 -3.20 -10.74 6.14
CA GLU A 170 -2.65 -12.08 5.90
C GLU A 170 -3.77 -13.06 5.51
N LYS A 171 -4.94 -13.00 6.18
CA LYS A 171 -6.12 -13.80 5.82
C LYS A 171 -6.70 -13.44 4.45
N PHE A 172 -6.76 -12.16 4.12
CA PHE A 172 -7.07 -11.73 2.75
C PHE A 172 -6.10 -12.36 1.74
N SER A 173 -4.78 -12.25 1.99
CA SER A 173 -3.76 -12.82 1.09
C SER A 173 -3.85 -14.34 0.99
N GLU A 174 -4.27 -15.03 2.05
CA GLU A 174 -4.47 -16.48 2.05
C GLU A 174 -5.62 -16.90 1.14
N LEU A 175 -6.76 -16.20 1.23
CA LEU A 175 -7.94 -16.48 0.41
C LEU A 175 -7.72 -16.15 -1.07
N MET A 176 -6.90 -15.15 -1.38
CA MET A 176 -6.58 -14.71 -2.76
C MET A 176 -5.51 -15.55 -3.47
N LYS A 177 -5.03 -16.64 -2.85
CA LYS A 177 -3.97 -17.51 -3.43
C LYS A 177 -4.34 -18.07 -4.81
N PRO A 178 -5.55 -18.60 -5.06
CA PRO A 178 -5.92 -19.12 -6.37
C PRO A 178 -5.84 -18.06 -7.47
N GLU A 179 -6.29 -16.84 -7.19
CA GLU A 179 -6.30 -15.73 -8.14
C GLU A 179 -4.87 -15.27 -8.46
N LEU A 180 -4.03 -15.14 -7.44
CA LEU A 180 -2.60 -14.82 -7.61
C LEU A 180 -1.86 -15.89 -8.41
N LEU A 181 -2.19 -17.17 -8.19
CA LEU A 181 -1.58 -18.28 -8.91
C LEU A 181 -1.94 -18.23 -10.40
N LEU A 182 -3.21 -18.00 -10.73
CA LEU A 182 -3.66 -17.83 -12.11
C LEU A 182 -2.96 -16.64 -12.78
N ALA A 183 -2.94 -15.47 -12.13
CA ALA A 183 -2.26 -14.28 -12.64
C ALA A 183 -0.78 -14.53 -12.92
N LYS A 184 -0.07 -15.17 -11.99
CA LYS A 184 1.34 -15.50 -12.14
C LYS A 184 1.58 -16.49 -13.29
N GLN A 185 0.79 -17.55 -13.38
CA GLN A 185 0.96 -18.60 -14.40
C GLN A 185 0.66 -18.10 -15.81
N LYS A 186 -0.44 -17.34 -15.97
CA LYS A 186 -0.92 -16.87 -17.27
C LYS A 186 -0.44 -15.46 -17.62
N LYS A 187 0.30 -14.81 -16.71
CA LYS A 187 0.81 -13.44 -16.86
C LYS A 187 -0.31 -12.47 -17.25
N ILE A 188 -1.46 -12.60 -16.56
CA ILE A 188 -2.59 -11.68 -16.65
C ILE A 188 -2.53 -10.72 -15.48
N THR A 189 -2.91 -9.47 -15.71
CA THR A 189 -2.79 -8.38 -14.73
C THR A 189 -4.05 -7.54 -14.73
N LEU A 190 -4.28 -6.81 -13.65
CA LEU A 190 -5.30 -5.77 -13.60
C LEU A 190 -5.06 -4.74 -14.71
N ASN A 191 -6.14 -4.15 -15.20
CA ASN A 191 -6.16 -3.19 -16.30
C ASN A 191 -5.52 -3.72 -17.60
N MET A 192 -5.50 -5.04 -17.81
CA MET A 192 -5.15 -5.63 -19.09
C MET A 192 -6.37 -5.65 -20.03
N PRO A 193 -6.22 -5.32 -21.33
CA PRO A 193 -7.32 -5.44 -22.28
C PRO A 193 -7.84 -6.89 -22.35
N MET A 194 -9.16 -7.09 -22.26
CA MET A 194 -9.75 -8.42 -22.19
C MET A 194 -9.42 -9.32 -23.38
N LYS A 195 -9.26 -8.74 -24.58
CA LYS A 195 -8.80 -9.48 -25.76
C LYS A 195 -7.43 -10.13 -25.55
N GLU A 196 -6.53 -9.43 -24.87
CA GLU A 196 -5.21 -9.96 -24.53
C GLU A 196 -5.28 -11.01 -23.43
N VAL A 197 -6.14 -10.79 -22.42
CA VAL A 197 -6.39 -11.77 -21.33
C VAL A 197 -6.86 -13.10 -21.91
N LEU A 198 -7.92 -13.09 -22.73
CA LEU A 198 -8.46 -14.31 -23.34
C LEU A 198 -7.43 -15.02 -24.22
N LYS A 199 -6.61 -14.25 -24.96
CA LYS A 199 -5.49 -14.80 -25.74
C LYS A 199 -4.45 -15.49 -24.85
N LYS A 200 -4.05 -14.90 -23.71
CA LYS A 200 -3.11 -15.51 -22.76
C LYS A 200 -3.68 -16.74 -22.06
N LEU A 201 -4.98 -16.75 -21.82
CA LEU A 201 -5.67 -17.89 -21.23
C LEU A 201 -5.86 -19.04 -22.22
N GLU A 202 -5.82 -18.75 -23.53
CA GLU A 202 -6.09 -19.68 -24.63
C GLU A 202 -7.51 -20.27 -24.54
N ILE A 203 -8.47 -19.46 -24.07
CA ILE A 203 -9.84 -19.87 -23.80
C ILE A 203 -10.79 -18.83 -24.40
N ASN A 204 -11.90 -19.30 -24.97
CA ASN A 204 -13.05 -18.45 -25.31
C ASN A 204 -14.09 -18.55 -24.20
N PRO A 205 -14.75 -17.44 -23.81
CA PRO A 205 -15.87 -17.49 -22.88
C PRO A 205 -16.98 -18.41 -23.36
N GLU A 206 -17.50 -19.25 -22.46
CA GLU A 206 -18.71 -20.04 -22.73
C GLU A 206 -19.94 -19.13 -22.75
N ARG A 207 -19.92 -18.07 -21.93
CA ARG A 207 -20.97 -17.07 -21.82
C ARG A 207 -20.40 -15.74 -21.35
N THR A 208 -20.89 -14.64 -21.92
CA THR A 208 -20.63 -13.28 -21.44
C THR A 208 -21.93 -12.68 -20.92
N ILE A 209 -21.90 -12.10 -19.72
CA ILE A 209 -23.07 -11.49 -19.08
C ILE A 209 -22.81 -9.99 -18.91
N PRO A 210 -23.57 -9.11 -19.58
CA PRO A 210 -23.41 -7.67 -19.44
C PRO A 210 -24.20 -7.10 -18.26
N TYR A 211 -23.62 -6.10 -17.61
CA TYR A 211 -24.23 -5.28 -16.57
C TYR A 211 -23.96 -3.81 -16.89
N ILE A 212 -24.99 -2.98 -16.84
CA ILE A 212 -24.85 -1.53 -17.05
C ILE A 212 -24.95 -0.85 -15.69
N VAL A 213 -23.92 -0.10 -15.31
CA VAL A 213 -23.88 0.68 -14.08
C VAL A 213 -23.61 2.13 -14.45
N GLU A 214 -24.63 2.98 -14.32
CA GLU A 214 -24.60 4.36 -14.79
C GLU A 214 -24.20 4.45 -16.28
N SER A 215 -23.03 5.02 -16.58
CA SER A 215 -22.46 5.11 -17.93
C SER A 215 -21.48 3.99 -18.27
N ASP A 216 -21.10 3.17 -17.29
CA ASP A 216 -20.07 2.15 -17.45
C ASP A 216 -20.71 0.80 -17.80
N THR A 217 -20.03 0.04 -18.66
CA THR A 217 -20.44 -1.33 -18.99
C THR A 217 -19.49 -2.31 -18.32
N LEU A 218 -20.06 -3.23 -17.54
CA LEU A 218 -19.36 -4.33 -16.89
C LEU A 218 -19.70 -5.64 -17.57
N HIS A 219 -18.72 -6.53 -17.77
CA HIS A 219 -18.93 -7.88 -18.26
C HIS A 219 -18.45 -8.92 -17.25
N ILE A 220 -19.19 -10.02 -17.16
CA ILE A 220 -18.74 -11.28 -16.56
C ILE A 220 -18.56 -12.30 -17.67
N ASP A 221 -17.32 -12.67 -17.94
CA ASP A 221 -17.00 -13.78 -18.84
C ASP A 221 -16.88 -15.07 -18.02
N VAL A 222 -17.77 -16.02 -18.29
CA VAL A 222 -17.74 -17.37 -17.70
C VAL A 222 -16.84 -18.23 -18.55
N ILE A 223 -15.76 -18.73 -17.96
CA ILE A 223 -14.78 -19.59 -18.61
C ILE A 223 -14.62 -20.91 -17.85
N LYS A 224 -14.06 -21.90 -18.53
CA LYS A 224 -13.62 -23.16 -17.91
C LYS A 224 -12.10 -23.15 -17.75
N TYR A 225 -11.62 -23.14 -16.51
CA TYR A 225 -10.19 -23.22 -16.21
C TYR A 225 -9.88 -24.58 -15.56
N GLY A 226 -9.25 -25.47 -16.32
CA GLY A 226 -9.10 -26.87 -15.92
C GLY A 226 -10.47 -27.56 -15.83
N MET A 227 -10.81 -28.06 -14.64
CA MET A 227 -12.12 -28.70 -14.38
C MET A 227 -13.12 -27.79 -13.68
N ALA A 228 -12.73 -26.58 -13.29
CA ALA A 228 -13.57 -25.67 -12.52
C ALA A 228 -14.00 -24.45 -13.36
N PRO A 229 -15.18 -23.85 -13.08
CA PRO A 229 -15.53 -22.57 -13.65
C PRO A 229 -14.63 -21.48 -13.07
N ALA A 230 -14.31 -20.49 -13.90
CA ALA A 230 -13.72 -19.24 -13.48
C ALA A 230 -14.49 -18.07 -14.11
N PHE A 231 -14.47 -16.93 -13.44
CA PHE A 231 -15.26 -15.76 -13.79
C PHE A 231 -14.30 -14.60 -13.97
N LEU A 232 -14.26 -14.00 -15.16
CA LEU A 232 -13.46 -12.82 -15.42
C LEU A 232 -14.37 -11.60 -15.39
N TYR A 233 -13.97 -10.58 -14.63
CA TYR A 233 -14.71 -9.34 -14.48
C TYR A 233 -13.99 -8.23 -15.24
N SER A 234 -14.71 -7.54 -16.10
CA SER A 234 -14.14 -6.43 -16.87
C SER A 234 -15.06 -5.23 -16.96
N ILE A 235 -14.45 -4.06 -17.14
CA ILE A 235 -15.13 -2.77 -17.23
C ILE A 235 -14.74 -2.06 -18.51
N LYS A 236 -15.71 -1.34 -19.11
CA LYS A 236 -15.48 -0.37 -20.17
C LYS A 236 -16.16 0.94 -19.80
N THR A 237 -15.36 1.95 -19.51
CA THR A 237 -15.86 3.32 -19.33
C THR A 237 -16.04 4.00 -20.69
N PRO A 238 -16.77 5.14 -20.78
CA PRO A 238 -16.92 5.89 -22.03
C PRO A 238 -15.60 6.32 -22.69
N LYS A 239 -14.50 6.37 -21.92
CA LYS A 239 -13.17 6.75 -22.41
C LYS A 239 -12.35 5.56 -22.91
N ASP A 240 -12.73 4.34 -22.53
CA ASP A 240 -11.97 3.14 -22.85
C ASP A 240 -12.29 2.64 -24.25
N LYS A 241 -11.24 2.27 -24.98
CA LYS A 241 -11.41 1.64 -26.30
C LYS A 241 -11.89 0.20 -26.17
N ASP A 242 -11.35 -0.53 -25.18
CA ASP A 242 -11.59 -1.94 -24.93
C ASP A 242 -12.10 -2.16 -23.50
N PHE A 243 -12.66 -3.35 -23.24
CA PHE A 243 -12.92 -3.81 -21.88
C PHE A 243 -11.60 -4.12 -21.18
N MET A 244 -11.46 -3.67 -19.94
CA MET A 244 -10.26 -3.80 -19.12
C MET A 244 -10.54 -4.75 -17.96
N LEU A 245 -9.65 -5.71 -17.72
CA LEU A 245 -9.78 -6.68 -16.63
C LEU A 245 -9.68 -5.97 -15.27
N MET A 246 -10.68 -6.14 -14.42
CA MET A 246 -10.72 -5.57 -13.06
C MET A 246 -10.61 -6.62 -11.96
N GLY A 247 -10.87 -7.89 -12.27
CA GLY A 247 -10.76 -8.98 -11.32
C GLY A 247 -11.19 -10.31 -11.91
N TRP A 248 -11.03 -11.37 -11.12
CA TRP A 248 -11.49 -12.71 -11.48
C TRP A 248 -11.66 -13.57 -10.23
N ASP A 249 -12.53 -14.58 -10.31
CA ASP A 249 -12.67 -15.62 -9.29
C ASP A 249 -12.31 -16.98 -9.92
N VAL A 250 -11.48 -17.77 -9.24
CA VAL A 250 -11.13 -19.13 -9.68
C VAL A 250 -11.80 -20.15 -8.78
N ALA A 251 -12.66 -21.00 -9.34
CA ALA A 251 -13.34 -22.06 -8.60
C ALA A 251 -14.05 -21.54 -7.33
N PRO A 252 -15.02 -20.62 -7.46
CA PRO A 252 -15.67 -20.02 -6.31
C PRO A 252 -16.27 -21.10 -5.39
N PRO A 253 -16.33 -20.86 -4.07
CA PRO A 253 -16.76 -21.86 -3.09
C PRO A 253 -18.14 -22.43 -3.40
N MET A 254 -18.30 -23.76 -3.27
CA MET A 254 -19.59 -24.43 -3.50
C MET A 254 -20.70 -23.96 -2.54
N THR A 255 -20.32 -23.32 -1.44
CA THR A 255 -21.22 -22.66 -0.48
C THR A 255 -21.87 -21.39 -1.03
N TRP A 256 -21.36 -20.83 -2.11
CA TRP A 256 -21.96 -19.65 -2.74
C TRP A 256 -23.17 -20.03 -3.59
N ILE A 257 -24.13 -19.11 -3.64
CA ILE A 257 -25.25 -19.20 -4.59
C ILE A 257 -24.85 -18.57 -5.93
N PRO A 258 -25.48 -18.96 -7.06
CA PRO A 258 -25.16 -18.39 -8.37
C PRO A 258 -25.17 -16.85 -8.40
N GLN A 259 -26.06 -16.23 -7.64
CA GLN A 259 -26.18 -14.78 -7.54
C GLN A 259 -24.95 -14.13 -6.89
N GLU A 260 -24.30 -14.78 -5.91
CA GLU A 260 -23.05 -14.29 -5.27
C GLU A 260 -21.84 -14.38 -6.21
N ILE A 261 -21.85 -15.42 -7.06
CA ILE A 261 -20.78 -15.65 -8.05
C ILE A 261 -20.91 -14.65 -9.19
N LEU A 262 -22.14 -14.35 -9.63
CA LEU A 262 -22.42 -13.44 -10.75
C LEU A 262 -22.53 -11.97 -10.32
N VAL A 263 -21.68 -11.55 -9.37
CA VAL A 263 -21.46 -10.14 -9.02
C VAL A 263 -20.04 -9.76 -9.46
N PRO A 264 -19.86 -8.75 -10.32
CA PRO A 264 -18.52 -8.28 -10.68
C PRO A 264 -17.72 -7.84 -9.45
N LYS A 265 -16.48 -8.33 -9.32
CA LYS A 265 -15.59 -8.01 -8.20
C LYS A 265 -14.27 -7.44 -8.70
N GLU A 266 -13.81 -6.40 -8.04
CA GLU A 266 -12.47 -5.85 -8.25
C GLU A 266 -11.48 -6.54 -7.32
N ILE A 267 -10.37 -7.02 -7.85
CA ILE A 267 -9.26 -7.49 -7.02
C ILE A 267 -8.51 -6.28 -6.49
N SER A 268 -8.52 -6.11 -5.17
CA SER A 268 -7.83 -4.99 -4.52
C SER A 268 -6.39 -5.33 -4.19
N ILE A 269 -5.45 -4.50 -4.66
CA ILE A 269 -4.03 -4.56 -4.24
C ILE A 269 -3.78 -3.93 -2.87
N ARG A 270 -4.78 -3.22 -2.32
CA ARG A 270 -4.64 -2.40 -1.10
C ARG A 270 -4.19 -3.21 0.12
N PRO A 271 -4.70 -4.43 0.41
CA PRO A 271 -4.22 -5.23 1.53
C PRO A 271 -2.73 -5.55 1.44
N TYR A 272 -2.21 -5.83 0.25
CA TYR A 272 -0.78 -6.07 0.06
C TYR A 272 0.04 -4.81 0.33
N LEU A 273 -0.40 -3.65 -0.18
CA LEU A 273 0.24 -2.36 0.14
C LEU A 273 0.25 -2.09 1.64
N LYS A 274 -0.85 -2.41 2.34
CA LYS A 274 -0.93 -2.28 3.80
C LYS A 274 0.04 -3.22 4.51
N LEU A 275 0.15 -4.49 4.10
CA LEU A 275 1.14 -5.42 4.64
C LEU A 275 2.57 -4.93 4.42
N VAL A 276 2.89 -4.38 3.25
CA VAL A 276 4.21 -3.79 2.96
C VAL A 276 4.56 -2.71 3.98
N LEU A 277 3.65 -1.75 4.19
CA LEU A 277 3.86 -0.65 5.14
C LEU A 277 3.98 -1.15 6.58
N LEU A 278 3.06 -2.01 7.03
CA LEU A 278 3.03 -2.52 8.41
C LEU A 278 4.24 -3.42 8.72
N TYR A 279 4.68 -4.24 7.77
CA TYR A 279 5.91 -5.03 7.94
C TYR A 279 7.16 -4.17 7.87
N GLY A 280 7.19 -3.12 7.05
CA GLY A 280 8.26 -2.13 7.06
C GLY A 280 8.42 -1.48 8.44
N LEU A 281 7.31 -1.04 9.04
CA LEU A 281 7.30 -0.44 10.38
C LEU A 281 7.69 -1.42 11.50
N THR A 282 7.40 -2.72 11.32
CA THR A 282 7.76 -3.77 12.29
C THR A 282 9.09 -4.46 11.97
N ASN A 283 9.88 -3.90 11.05
CA ASN A 283 11.18 -4.40 10.59
C ASN A 283 11.15 -5.85 10.04
N LYS A 284 10.00 -6.32 9.54
CA LYS A 284 9.82 -7.62 8.88
C LYS A 284 10.01 -7.47 7.37
N LEU A 285 11.18 -6.98 6.98
CA LEU A 285 11.44 -6.47 5.63
C LEU A 285 11.26 -7.52 4.53
N ASP A 286 11.63 -8.79 4.77
CA ASP A 286 11.42 -9.86 3.77
C ASP A 286 9.93 -10.14 3.50
N LYS A 287 9.08 -10.07 4.54
CA LYS A 287 7.62 -10.18 4.37
C LYS A 287 7.04 -8.98 3.63
N ALA A 288 7.61 -7.79 3.82
CA ALA A 288 7.22 -6.61 3.03
C ALA A 288 7.52 -6.85 1.55
N ILE A 289 8.73 -7.31 1.21
CA ILE A 289 9.13 -7.62 -0.17
C ILE A 289 8.27 -8.74 -0.78
N GLU A 290 7.91 -9.77 -0.01
CA GLU A 290 6.98 -10.82 -0.48
C GLU A 290 5.64 -10.21 -0.94
N ASN A 291 5.11 -9.23 -0.20
CA ASN A 291 3.85 -8.58 -0.56
C ASN A 291 4.01 -7.58 -1.72
N ILE A 292 5.18 -6.96 -1.89
CA ILE A 292 5.52 -6.24 -3.13
C ILE A 292 5.41 -7.16 -4.35
N ASN A 293 5.98 -8.38 -4.26
CA ASN A 293 5.91 -9.33 -5.37
C ASN A 293 4.47 -9.72 -5.71
N LYS A 294 3.58 -9.81 -4.72
CA LYS A 294 2.14 -10.03 -4.97
C LYS A 294 1.49 -8.85 -5.68
N ILE A 295 1.87 -7.62 -5.35
CA ILE A 295 1.43 -6.43 -6.09
C ILE A 295 1.91 -6.50 -7.52
N PHE A 296 3.19 -6.81 -7.78
CA PHE A 296 3.71 -6.90 -9.16
C PHE A 296 3.11 -8.04 -9.98
N ILE A 297 2.62 -9.12 -9.35
CA ILE A 297 1.82 -10.14 -10.06
C ILE A 297 0.52 -9.54 -10.61
N LEU A 298 -0.14 -8.67 -9.84
CA LEU A 298 -1.44 -8.09 -10.17
C LEU A 298 -1.33 -6.80 -10.98
N ASP A 299 -0.34 -5.97 -10.69
CA ASP A 299 -0.09 -4.65 -11.27
C ASP A 299 1.43 -4.42 -11.38
N PRO A 300 2.09 -4.92 -12.45
CA PRO A 300 3.53 -4.78 -12.64
C PRO A 300 4.00 -3.33 -12.78
N LYS A 301 3.10 -2.41 -13.15
CA LYS A 301 3.42 -0.99 -13.38
C LYS A 301 3.09 -0.12 -12.16
N ASN A 302 2.87 -0.73 -11.00
CA ASN A 302 2.50 0.01 -9.80
C ASN A 302 3.67 0.86 -9.27
N GLU A 303 3.65 2.16 -9.57
CA GLU A 303 4.71 3.09 -9.16
C GLU A 303 4.90 3.14 -7.64
N THR A 304 3.82 3.09 -6.86
CA THR A 304 3.91 3.04 -5.39
C THR A 304 4.67 1.79 -4.90
N ALA A 305 4.43 0.62 -5.50
CA ALA A 305 5.16 -0.59 -5.15
C ALA A 305 6.63 -0.52 -5.58
N LYS A 306 6.93 0.13 -6.72
CA LYS A 306 8.31 0.33 -7.17
C LYS A 306 9.11 1.18 -6.18
N ASP A 307 8.53 2.30 -5.72
CA ASP A 307 9.15 3.18 -4.73
C ASP A 307 9.34 2.47 -3.39
N LEU A 308 8.32 1.73 -2.94
CA LEU A 308 8.38 0.97 -1.68
C LEU A 308 9.46 -0.12 -1.73
N LEU A 309 9.63 -0.82 -2.85
CA LEU A 309 10.68 -1.84 -2.98
C LEU A 309 12.07 -1.23 -2.88
N LEU A 310 12.30 -0.11 -3.56
CA LEU A 310 13.58 0.60 -3.49
C LEU A 310 13.90 1.03 -2.05
N ASN A 311 12.92 1.60 -1.35
CA ASN A 311 13.07 1.98 0.06
C ASN A 311 13.38 0.76 0.93
N LEU A 312 12.73 -0.38 0.69
CA LEU A 312 12.99 -1.61 1.43
C LEU A 312 14.42 -2.13 1.21
N TYR A 313 14.94 -2.11 -0.02
CA TYR A 313 16.33 -2.50 -0.27
C TYR A 313 17.32 -1.57 0.44
N GLN A 314 17.05 -0.26 0.45
CA GLN A 314 17.88 0.71 1.16
C GLN A 314 17.87 0.47 2.68
N ILE A 315 16.69 0.25 3.28
CA ILE A 315 16.56 -0.06 4.72
C ILE A 315 17.25 -1.39 5.07
N GLN A 316 17.18 -2.40 4.19
CA GLN A 316 17.89 -3.67 4.37
C GLN A 316 19.42 -3.55 4.20
N GLY A 317 19.94 -2.41 3.72
CA GLY A 317 21.34 -2.25 3.35
C GLY A 317 21.75 -3.09 2.13
N LYS A 318 20.79 -3.58 1.33
CA LYS A 318 21.05 -4.37 0.11
C LYS A 318 21.30 -3.45 -1.07
N THR A 319 22.37 -2.68 -1.01
CA THR A 319 22.68 -1.63 -1.99
C THR A 319 22.92 -2.19 -3.39
N GLU A 320 23.55 -3.38 -3.54
CA GLU A 320 23.70 -3.97 -4.88
C GLU A 320 22.36 -4.39 -5.50
N ASP A 321 21.41 -4.90 -4.70
CA ASP A 321 20.09 -5.27 -5.18
C ASP A 321 19.27 -4.03 -5.56
N ALA A 322 19.39 -2.95 -4.79
CA ALA A 322 18.82 -1.65 -5.14
C ALA A 322 19.39 -1.13 -6.48
N ILE A 323 20.71 -1.24 -6.70
CA ILE A 323 21.36 -0.83 -7.96
C ILE A 323 20.80 -1.63 -9.13
N LYS A 324 20.77 -2.96 -9.03
CA LYS A 324 20.21 -3.82 -10.10
C LYS A 324 18.77 -3.45 -10.39
N TYR A 325 17.96 -3.23 -9.35
CA TYR A 325 16.57 -2.87 -9.52
C TYR A 325 16.38 -1.50 -10.20
N VAL A 326 17.12 -0.48 -9.78
CA VAL A 326 17.07 0.85 -10.41
C VAL A 326 17.51 0.79 -11.87
N VAL A 327 18.50 -0.05 -12.22
CA VAL A 327 18.86 -0.29 -13.62
C VAL A 327 17.67 -0.82 -14.43
N THR A 328 16.89 -1.77 -13.90
CA THR A 328 15.67 -2.24 -14.59
C THR A 328 14.63 -1.13 -14.75
N LEU A 329 14.48 -0.24 -13.76
CA LEU A 329 13.58 0.92 -13.87
C LEU A 329 14.03 1.93 -14.94
N ILE A 330 15.35 2.11 -15.09
CA ILE A 330 15.93 2.94 -16.16
C ILE A 330 15.71 2.31 -17.54
N GLU A 331 15.82 0.99 -17.66
CA GLU A 331 15.51 0.28 -18.91
C GLU A 331 14.03 0.45 -19.31
N GLU A 332 13.12 0.44 -18.33
CA GLU A 332 11.69 0.70 -18.56
C GLU A 332 11.40 2.16 -18.93
N ASN A 333 12.07 3.11 -18.27
CA ASN A 333 11.89 4.53 -18.49
C ASN A 333 13.23 5.28 -18.53
N PRO A 334 13.92 5.29 -19.70
CA PRO A 334 15.27 5.81 -19.83
C PRO A 334 15.36 7.34 -19.74
N ASN A 335 14.23 8.05 -19.73
CA ASN A 335 14.14 9.51 -19.64
C ASN A 335 13.66 9.98 -18.25
N ASN A 336 13.75 9.15 -17.22
CA ASN A 336 13.44 9.54 -15.84
C ASN A 336 14.70 9.99 -15.10
N ALA A 337 14.87 11.30 -14.92
CA ALA A 337 16.03 11.89 -14.21
C ALA A 337 16.17 11.35 -12.78
N THR A 338 15.05 11.17 -12.06
CA THR A 338 15.03 10.71 -10.67
C THR A 338 15.66 9.33 -10.52
N TYR A 339 15.45 8.40 -11.46
CA TYR A 339 16.08 7.08 -11.40
C TYR A 339 17.61 7.15 -11.53
N TYR A 340 18.13 8.04 -12.38
CA TYR A 340 19.57 8.27 -12.48
C TYR A 340 20.15 8.94 -11.23
N SER A 341 19.42 9.87 -10.61
CA SER A 341 19.82 10.49 -9.34
C SER A 341 19.86 9.46 -8.20
N ILE A 342 18.86 8.58 -8.11
CA ILE A 342 18.84 7.46 -7.17
C ILE A 342 20.04 6.53 -7.43
N LEU A 343 20.29 6.16 -8.69
CA LEU A 343 21.42 5.31 -9.05
C LEU A 343 22.76 5.96 -8.64
N GLY A 344 22.88 7.27 -8.85
CA GLY A 344 24.03 8.06 -8.39
C GLY A 344 24.22 7.99 -6.88
N ASN A 345 23.14 8.12 -6.10
CA ASN A 345 23.18 8.01 -4.63
C ASN A 345 23.62 6.62 -4.18
N LEU A 346 23.12 5.57 -4.82
CA LEU A 346 23.50 4.19 -4.51
C LEU A 346 24.99 3.94 -4.81
N TYR A 347 25.51 4.46 -5.93
CA TYR A 347 26.94 4.41 -6.24
C TYR A 347 27.78 5.23 -5.26
N LEU A 348 27.29 6.39 -4.84
CA LEU A 348 27.94 7.23 -3.82
C LEU A 348 28.05 6.47 -2.48
N GLN A 349 27.01 5.72 -2.10
CA GLN A 349 26.98 4.90 -0.88
C GLN A 349 28.02 3.78 -0.90
N ILE A 350 28.24 3.12 -2.04
CA ILE A 350 29.31 2.11 -2.20
C ILE A 350 30.66 2.70 -2.61
N GLN A 351 30.80 4.03 -2.56
CA GLN A 351 32.03 4.78 -2.87
C GLN A 351 32.53 4.61 -4.33
N ASP A 352 31.66 4.19 -5.25
CA ASP A 352 31.93 4.21 -6.69
C ASP A 352 31.65 5.61 -7.26
N TYR A 353 32.48 6.57 -6.86
CA TYR A 353 32.27 7.98 -7.18
C TYR A 353 32.26 8.27 -8.68
N ALA A 354 32.98 7.47 -9.48
CA ALA A 354 33.00 7.62 -10.93
C ALA A 354 31.64 7.28 -11.55
N LYS A 355 31.02 6.15 -11.17
CA LYS A 355 29.67 5.81 -11.63
C LYS A 355 28.61 6.72 -11.03
N ALA A 356 28.82 7.21 -9.81
CA ALA A 356 27.93 8.21 -9.21
C ALA A 356 27.87 9.48 -10.07
N ILE A 357 29.03 10.02 -10.45
CA ILE A 357 29.14 11.21 -11.31
C ILE A 357 28.50 10.98 -12.68
N ASP A 358 28.77 9.83 -13.33
CA ASP A 358 28.13 9.51 -14.62
C ASP A 358 26.60 9.49 -14.52
N SER A 359 26.07 8.86 -13.45
CA SER A 359 24.64 8.77 -13.20
C SER A 359 24.02 10.15 -12.94
N TYR A 360 24.62 10.97 -12.08
CA TYR A 360 24.14 12.33 -11.85
C TYR A 360 24.21 13.22 -13.10
N ASN A 361 25.25 13.08 -13.92
CA ASN A 361 25.35 13.82 -15.17
C ASN A 361 24.26 13.41 -16.18
N LYS A 362 23.90 12.11 -16.22
CA LYS A 362 22.74 11.65 -16.99
C LYS A 362 21.43 12.23 -16.46
N ALA A 363 21.26 12.29 -15.14
CA ALA A 363 20.10 12.96 -14.52
C ALA A 363 20.03 14.44 -14.95
N LEU A 364 21.13 15.19 -14.85
CA LEU A 364 21.19 16.61 -15.24
C LEU A 364 21.03 16.86 -16.75
N LYS A 365 21.34 15.88 -17.58
CA LYS A 365 21.07 15.96 -19.02
C LYS A 365 19.57 15.88 -19.32
N ILE A 366 18.82 15.13 -18.50
CA ILE A 366 17.37 14.96 -18.63
C ILE A 366 16.64 16.12 -17.94
N ASP A 367 17.01 16.42 -16.69
CA ASP A 367 16.51 17.54 -15.91
C ASP A 367 17.68 18.38 -15.36
N PRO A 368 18.01 19.53 -15.98
CA PRO A 368 19.09 20.41 -15.54
C PRO A 368 18.96 20.98 -14.12
N ASN A 369 17.77 20.87 -13.53
CA ASN A 369 17.43 21.35 -12.19
C ASN A 369 17.25 20.21 -11.18
N ASP A 370 17.63 18.97 -11.50
CA ASP A 370 17.54 17.85 -10.55
C ASP A 370 18.32 18.17 -9.27
N LEU A 371 17.56 18.38 -8.19
CA LEU A 371 18.04 18.84 -6.90
C LEU A 371 19.07 17.87 -6.32
N GLN A 372 18.79 16.56 -6.40
CA GLN A 372 19.64 15.53 -5.80
C GLN A 372 20.97 15.41 -6.54
N ALA A 373 20.94 15.42 -7.87
CA ALA A 373 22.14 15.37 -8.69
C ALA A 373 23.04 16.58 -8.45
N ILE A 374 22.48 17.80 -8.42
CA ILE A 374 23.25 19.03 -8.13
C ILE A 374 23.90 18.93 -6.75
N ARG A 375 23.12 18.57 -5.73
CA ARG A 375 23.58 18.49 -4.35
C ARG A 375 24.68 17.45 -4.15
N ASN A 376 24.58 16.31 -4.81
CA ASN A 376 25.50 15.17 -4.59
C ASN A 376 26.71 15.11 -5.54
N LEU A 377 26.73 15.89 -6.63
CA LEU A 377 27.92 16.03 -7.48
C LEU A 377 29.09 16.71 -6.75
N GLY A 378 28.82 17.72 -5.91
CA GLY A 378 29.84 18.39 -5.09
C GLY A 378 30.64 17.38 -4.23
N PRO A 379 29.97 16.60 -3.36
CA PRO A 379 30.60 15.53 -2.59
C PRO A 379 31.28 14.46 -3.45
N ALA A 380 30.69 14.05 -4.58
CA ALA A 380 31.26 13.03 -5.44
C ALA A 380 32.61 13.47 -6.04
N TYR A 381 32.69 14.69 -6.57
CA TYR A 381 33.95 15.26 -7.07
C TYR A 381 34.97 15.50 -5.95
N LYS A 382 34.54 15.95 -4.77
CA LYS A 382 35.43 16.10 -3.60
C LYS A 382 36.06 14.76 -3.22
N ASN A 383 35.29 13.68 -3.22
CA ASN A 383 35.82 12.36 -2.91
C ASN A 383 36.76 11.81 -4.00
N ILE A 384 36.49 12.07 -5.28
CA ILE A 384 37.47 11.79 -6.35
C ILE A 384 38.79 12.53 -6.10
N PHE A 385 38.73 13.81 -5.73
CA PHE A 385 39.93 14.59 -5.38
C PHE A 385 40.69 13.93 -4.22
N VAL A 386 40.00 13.53 -3.15
CA VAL A 386 40.62 12.85 -2.00
C VAL A 386 41.29 11.53 -2.41
N LEU A 387 40.65 10.73 -3.25
CA LEU A 387 41.24 9.48 -3.77
C LEU A 387 42.49 9.76 -4.60
N LYS A 388 42.44 10.75 -5.51
CA LYS A 388 43.61 11.17 -6.30
C LYS A 388 44.74 11.66 -5.40
N GLN A 389 44.43 12.45 -4.37
CA GLN A 389 45.40 12.97 -3.41
C GLN A 389 46.09 11.86 -2.62
N ARG A 390 45.34 10.88 -2.11
CA ARG A 390 45.90 9.72 -1.40
C ARG A 390 46.87 8.95 -2.29
N LYS A 391 46.46 8.66 -3.53
CA LYS A 391 47.31 7.97 -4.51
C LYS A 391 48.58 8.76 -4.81
N GLN A 392 48.49 10.08 -4.99
CA GLN A 392 49.69 10.91 -5.21
C GLN A 392 50.63 10.93 -4.00
N LYS A 393 50.08 10.96 -2.78
CA LYS A 393 50.86 10.87 -1.56
C LYS A 393 51.63 9.55 -1.47
N GLU A 394 51.01 8.43 -1.83
CA GLU A 394 51.66 7.11 -1.89
C GLU A 394 52.77 7.07 -2.94
N LEU A 395 52.54 7.62 -4.13
CA LEU A 395 53.56 7.71 -5.17
C LEU A 395 54.77 8.54 -4.71
N ARG A 396 54.51 9.66 -4.04
CA ARG A 396 55.56 10.55 -3.53
C ARG A 396 56.40 9.94 -2.40
N GLN A 397 55.86 8.97 -1.66
CA GLN A 397 56.66 8.22 -0.68
C GLN A 397 57.82 7.45 -1.37
N ASN A 398 57.63 7.04 -2.62
CA ASN A 398 58.64 6.32 -3.40
C ASN A 398 59.50 7.25 -4.27
N ASP A 399 58.97 8.40 -4.68
CA ASP A 399 59.72 9.44 -5.39
C ASP A 399 59.31 10.85 -4.89
N PRO A 400 60.13 11.49 -4.04
CA PRO A 400 59.82 12.81 -3.49
C PRO A 400 59.63 13.93 -4.52
N ASN A 401 60.08 13.74 -5.76
CA ASN A 401 59.95 14.72 -6.85
C ASN A 401 58.54 14.74 -7.47
N ILE A 402 57.70 13.74 -7.18
CA ILE A 402 56.32 13.70 -7.65
C ILE A 402 55.53 14.85 -7.02
N GLN A 403 54.85 15.62 -7.87
CA GLN A 403 53.98 16.72 -7.44
C GLN A 403 52.85 16.18 -6.55
N GLU A 404 52.71 16.78 -5.37
CA GLU A 404 51.68 16.38 -4.40
C GLU A 404 50.26 16.69 -4.88
N ILE A 405 50.08 17.83 -5.57
CA ILE A 405 48.82 18.27 -6.14
C ILE A 405 49.05 18.56 -7.63
N THR A 406 48.27 17.91 -8.49
CA THR A 406 48.36 18.09 -9.95
C THR A 406 47.31 19.06 -10.48
N PRO A 407 47.50 19.66 -11.67
CA PRO A 407 46.50 20.55 -12.28
C PRO A 407 45.11 19.92 -12.44
N ASP A 408 45.04 18.63 -12.81
CA ASP A 408 43.78 17.87 -12.92
C ASP A 408 43.06 17.72 -11.56
N MET A 409 43.82 17.58 -10.46
CA MET A 409 43.23 17.56 -9.12
C MET A 409 42.66 18.93 -8.74
N VAL A 410 43.37 20.02 -9.06
CA VAL A 410 42.86 21.37 -8.84
C VAL A 410 41.56 21.59 -9.62
N GLU A 411 41.49 21.12 -10.87
CA GLU A 411 40.26 21.24 -11.67
C GLU A 411 39.11 20.36 -11.13
N THR A 412 39.42 19.15 -10.65
CA THR A 412 38.45 18.29 -9.96
C THR A 412 37.86 19.01 -8.73
N LEU A 413 38.71 19.68 -7.95
CA LEU A 413 38.31 20.43 -6.76
C LEU A 413 37.49 21.68 -7.12
N LYS A 414 37.86 22.40 -8.18
CA LYS A 414 37.07 23.52 -8.72
C LYS A 414 35.71 23.07 -9.24
N THR A 415 35.63 21.89 -9.85
CA THR A 415 34.35 21.32 -10.29
C THR A 415 33.45 21.02 -9.09
N SER A 416 34.01 20.39 -8.04
CA SER A 416 33.32 20.20 -6.76
C SER A 416 32.80 21.52 -6.17
N MET A 417 33.66 22.54 -6.13
CA MET A 417 33.33 23.89 -5.67
C MET A 417 32.11 24.47 -6.40
N ARG A 418 32.07 24.41 -7.74
CA ARG A 418 30.95 24.94 -8.54
C ARG A 418 29.63 24.25 -8.23
N TYR A 419 29.64 22.93 -8.00
CA TYR A 419 28.42 22.21 -7.62
C TYR A 419 27.96 22.55 -6.21
N PHE A 420 28.87 22.73 -5.26
CA PHE A 420 28.53 23.24 -3.94
C PHE A 420 27.99 24.68 -3.99
N GLU A 421 28.63 25.59 -4.74
CA GLU A 421 28.13 26.95 -5.00
C GLU A 421 26.71 26.91 -5.57
N LYS A 422 26.47 26.05 -6.58
CA LYS A 422 25.14 25.86 -7.16
C LYS A 422 24.16 25.36 -6.10
N ALA A 423 24.49 24.32 -5.35
CA ALA A 423 23.63 23.76 -4.31
C ALA A 423 23.26 24.81 -3.26
N VAL A 424 24.22 25.50 -2.65
CA VAL A 424 23.94 26.50 -1.59
C VAL A 424 23.21 27.75 -2.08
N SER A 425 23.15 27.98 -3.40
CA SER A 425 22.34 29.05 -4.00
C SER A 425 20.85 28.68 -4.14
N MET A 426 20.51 27.39 -4.01
CA MET A 426 19.15 26.88 -4.18
C MET A 426 18.38 26.95 -2.87
N GLU A 427 17.09 27.25 -2.93
CA GLU A 427 16.23 27.46 -1.76
C GLU A 427 16.21 26.22 -0.84
N GLU A 428 16.26 25.04 -1.42
CA GLU A 428 16.22 23.75 -0.74
C GLU A 428 17.50 23.44 0.04
N TYR A 429 18.65 23.97 -0.39
CA TYR A 429 19.97 23.63 0.16
C TYR A 429 20.76 24.85 0.68
N LYS A 430 20.19 26.07 0.66
CA LYS A 430 20.83 27.28 1.20
C LYS A 430 21.17 27.22 2.69
N ASN A 431 20.61 26.25 3.41
CA ASN A 431 20.85 25.97 4.82
C ASN A 431 21.42 24.55 5.04
N ASP A 432 21.85 23.84 3.99
CA ASP A 432 22.53 22.54 4.12
C ASP A 432 23.91 22.77 4.74
N PHE A 433 24.01 22.49 6.05
CA PHE A 433 25.24 22.66 6.83
C PHE A 433 26.43 21.94 6.21
N ASP A 434 26.24 20.70 5.73
CA ASP A 434 27.34 19.90 5.20
C ASP A 434 27.86 20.48 3.89
N ALA A 435 26.95 20.92 3.02
CA ALA A 435 27.30 21.57 1.76
C ALA A 435 28.07 22.89 1.99
N ILE A 436 27.61 23.72 2.94
CA ILE A 436 28.25 25.00 3.28
C ILE A 436 29.64 24.76 3.89
N ALA A 437 29.75 23.79 4.81
CA ALA A 437 31.02 23.47 5.45
C ALA A 437 32.02 22.87 4.45
N ASP A 438 31.58 21.99 3.55
CA ASP A 438 32.41 21.45 2.47
C ASP A 438 32.88 22.55 1.51
N LEU A 439 32.00 23.48 1.14
CA LEU A 439 32.35 24.62 0.28
C LEU A 439 33.41 25.51 0.92
N MET A 440 33.27 25.80 2.23
CA MET A 440 34.25 26.60 2.98
C MET A 440 35.63 25.91 3.03
N GLU A 441 35.65 24.58 3.28
CA GLU A 441 36.91 23.82 3.25
C GLU A 441 37.58 23.88 1.87
N ILE A 442 36.80 23.85 0.79
CA ILE A 442 37.30 23.95 -0.57
C ILE A 442 37.86 25.35 -0.85
N TYR A 443 37.19 26.43 -0.42
CA TYR A 443 37.74 27.79 -0.54
C TYR A 443 39.04 27.96 0.23
N THR A 444 39.12 27.41 1.45
CA THR A 444 40.38 27.39 2.22
C THR A 444 41.49 26.67 1.44
N ALA A 445 41.20 25.48 0.87
CA ALA A 445 42.17 24.72 0.08
C ALA A 445 42.61 25.42 -1.21
N LEU A 446 41.73 26.23 -1.82
CA LEU A 446 41.99 27.01 -3.03
C LEU A 446 42.51 28.43 -2.75
N SER A 447 42.70 28.81 -1.47
CA SER A 447 43.11 30.15 -1.05
C SER A 447 42.14 31.28 -1.48
N GLU A 448 40.85 30.97 -1.60
CA GLU A 448 39.76 31.91 -1.94
C GLU A 448 39.26 32.65 -0.69
N ASN A 449 40.18 33.33 0.01
CA ASN A 449 39.97 33.82 1.38
C ASN A 449 38.78 34.79 1.53
N GLU A 450 38.50 35.61 0.51
CA GLU A 450 37.41 36.59 0.52
C GLU A 450 36.02 35.93 0.63
N LYS A 451 35.89 34.65 0.23
CA LYS A 451 34.62 33.91 0.24
C LYS A 451 34.39 33.13 1.55
N ILE A 452 35.36 33.06 2.45
CA ILE A 452 35.30 32.22 3.67
C ILE A 452 34.40 32.85 4.75
N ASP A 453 34.60 34.14 5.05
CA ASP A 453 33.89 34.82 6.15
C ASP A 453 32.35 34.80 6.03
N PRO A 454 31.74 35.00 4.84
CA PRO A 454 30.30 34.85 4.68
C PRO A 454 29.79 33.45 5.04
N LEU A 455 30.55 32.41 4.68
CA LEU A 455 30.18 31.02 4.97
C LEU A 455 30.33 30.71 6.46
N ILE A 456 31.35 31.23 7.15
CA ILE A 456 31.48 31.10 8.60
C ILE A 456 30.24 31.69 9.30
N LYS A 457 29.89 32.93 8.99
CA LYS A 457 28.69 33.58 9.56
C LYS A 457 27.43 32.77 9.29
N LYS A 458 27.33 32.20 8.08
CA LYS A 458 26.21 31.34 7.71
C LYS A 458 26.18 30.06 8.56
N LEU A 459 27.29 29.35 8.71
CA LEU A 459 27.39 28.14 9.53
C LEU A 459 27.01 28.42 10.98
N GLU A 460 27.54 29.49 11.58
CA GLU A 460 27.20 29.92 12.94
C GLU A 460 25.70 30.20 13.09
N SER A 461 25.07 30.85 12.09
CA SER A 461 23.64 31.15 12.12
C SER A 461 22.73 29.92 12.12
N LEU A 462 23.25 28.77 11.65
CA LEU A 462 22.48 27.53 11.56
C LEU A 462 22.38 26.80 12.90
N GLU A 463 23.20 27.12 13.91
CA GLU A 463 23.32 26.37 15.16
C GLU A 463 21.96 26.00 15.79
N ASN A 464 21.08 26.99 15.92
CA ASN A 464 19.76 26.79 16.55
C ASN A 464 18.75 26.04 15.67
N THR A 465 19.05 25.88 14.39
CA THR A 465 18.23 25.15 13.41
C THR A 465 18.69 23.70 13.20
N ILE A 466 19.86 23.33 13.73
CA ILE A 466 20.37 21.95 13.62
C ILE A 466 19.50 21.00 14.46
N PRO A 467 18.98 19.91 13.85
CA PRO A 467 18.26 18.86 14.58
C PRO A 467 19.08 18.26 15.71
N ASN A 468 18.44 17.91 16.83
CA ASN A 468 19.14 17.42 18.02
C ASN A 468 20.02 16.18 17.75
N ASP A 469 19.55 15.27 16.90
CA ASP A 469 20.27 14.07 16.46
C ASP A 469 21.53 14.38 15.62
N LYS A 470 21.64 15.59 15.08
CA LYS A 470 22.78 16.06 14.28
C LYS A 470 23.69 17.05 15.00
N LYS A 471 23.34 17.50 16.21
CA LYS A 471 24.12 18.50 16.96
C LYS A 471 25.53 18.02 17.28
N TYR A 472 25.70 16.74 17.57
CA TYR A 472 27.00 16.13 17.79
C TYR A 472 27.95 16.35 16.60
N ASP A 473 27.50 15.97 15.40
CA ASP A 473 28.31 16.10 14.18
C ASP A 473 28.55 17.57 13.81
N TYR A 474 27.54 18.42 13.97
CA TYR A 474 27.66 19.86 13.79
C TYR A 474 28.78 20.43 14.66
N TYR A 475 28.73 20.21 15.98
CA TYR A 475 29.70 20.77 16.91
C TYR A 475 31.11 20.21 16.68
N ASN A 476 31.24 18.91 16.44
CA ASN A 476 32.52 18.29 16.07
C ASN A 476 33.13 18.95 14.84
N ARG A 477 32.30 19.26 13.85
CA ARG A 477 32.75 19.88 12.60
C ARG A 477 33.12 21.35 12.81
N MET A 478 32.34 22.12 13.58
CA MET A 478 32.70 23.51 13.93
C MET A 478 34.01 23.60 14.71
N VAL A 479 34.28 22.67 15.64
CA VAL A 479 35.57 22.57 16.36
C VAL A 479 36.72 22.44 15.38
N LYS A 480 36.64 21.47 14.44
CA LYS A 480 37.68 21.25 13.42
C LYS A 480 37.89 22.47 12.51
N ILE A 481 36.81 23.18 12.19
CA ILE A 481 36.88 24.40 11.39
C ILE A 481 37.68 25.47 12.12
N PHE A 482 37.34 25.80 13.37
CA PHE A 482 38.00 26.88 14.08
C PHE A 482 39.41 26.55 14.58
N ASP A 483 39.70 25.27 14.81
CA ASP A 483 41.07 24.79 15.04
C ASP A 483 41.97 25.10 13.82
N ARG A 484 41.53 24.73 12.61
CA ARG A 484 42.28 25.03 11.37
C ARG A 484 42.42 26.52 11.09
N LEU A 485 41.40 27.32 11.42
CA LEU A 485 41.44 28.77 11.25
C LEU A 485 42.25 29.48 12.34
N GLY A 486 42.71 28.78 13.38
CA GLY A 486 43.45 29.36 14.50
C GLY A 486 42.61 30.32 15.36
N ASN A 487 41.28 30.20 15.34
CA ASN A 487 40.39 31.07 16.12
C ASN A 487 40.10 30.44 17.49
N GLN A 488 40.94 30.74 18.48
CA GLN A 488 40.90 30.11 19.80
C GLN A 488 39.59 30.39 20.56
N GLU A 489 39.03 31.60 20.43
CA GLU A 489 37.80 31.99 21.13
C GLU A 489 36.62 31.12 20.66
N ARG A 490 36.40 31.07 19.35
CA ARG A 490 35.33 30.25 18.75
C ARG A 490 35.59 28.76 18.97
N PHE A 491 36.84 28.30 18.86
CA PHE A 491 37.22 26.92 19.15
C PHE A 491 36.78 26.52 20.56
N ASN A 492 37.11 27.32 21.58
CA ASN A 492 36.76 27.02 22.97
C ASN A 492 35.24 26.95 23.16
N TYR A 493 34.48 27.87 22.56
CA TYR A 493 33.02 27.85 22.60
C TYR A 493 32.44 26.54 22.03
N TYR A 494 32.82 26.19 20.79
CA TYR A 494 32.28 24.99 20.14
C TYR A 494 32.76 23.69 20.79
N GLN A 495 33.97 23.68 21.36
CA GLN A 495 34.47 22.55 22.13
C GLN A 495 33.64 22.32 23.41
N GLU A 496 33.23 23.39 24.09
CA GLU A 496 32.34 23.30 25.25
C GLU A 496 30.97 22.74 24.86
N GLN A 497 30.37 23.24 23.77
CA GLN A 497 29.08 22.74 23.28
C GLN A 497 29.15 21.28 22.80
N PHE A 498 30.24 20.90 22.14
CA PHE A 498 30.51 19.52 21.74
C PHE A 498 30.56 18.59 22.96
N ASN A 499 31.28 18.97 24.02
CA ASN A 499 31.39 18.17 25.24
C ASN A 499 30.05 18.00 25.97
N LYS A 500 29.12 18.96 25.82
CA LYS A 500 27.75 18.85 26.38
C LYS A 500 26.90 17.79 25.69
N GLN A 501 27.21 17.39 24.46
CA GLN A 501 26.44 16.37 23.73
C GLN A 501 26.65 14.94 24.26
N TYR A 502 27.67 14.71 25.10
CA TYR A 502 27.96 13.41 25.71
C TYR A 502 27.25 13.17 27.06
N LYS A 503 26.55 14.17 27.58
CA LYS A 503 25.82 14.10 28.86
C LYS A 503 24.33 13.96 28.58
#